data_AF-A0A923WV62-F1
#
_entry.id   AF-A0A923WV62-F1
#
_cell.length_a   1.000
_cell.length_b   1.000
_cell.length_c   1.000
_cell.angle_alpha   90.00
_cell.angle_beta   90.00
_cell.angle_gamma   90.00
#
_symmetry.space_group_name_H-M   'P 1'
#
loop_
_entity.id
_entity.type
_entity.pdbx_description
1 polymer ?
#
loop_
_entity_poly.entity_id
_entity_poly.type
_entity_poly.pdbx_seq_one_letter_code
_entity_poly.pdbx_strand_id
1 'polypeptide(L)'
;MNSQYDASSVYQFLVHTPESALRKMFITPQFTAVHFGMLLKIFGAGSESDFCDHFYNEKFTKSKFNAQEIVLKETFWPLCVTALNQ
;
A
#
# COMPACT_ATOMS: atom_id res chain seq x y z
N MET A 1 -17.23 4.62 -12.40
CA MET A 1 -16.33 5.08 -11.33
C MET A 1 -14.92 4.87 -11.83
N ASN A 2 -14.27 5.96 -12.25
CA ASN A 2 -13.00 5.94 -12.95
C ASN A 2 -11.89 5.92 -11.89
N SER A 3 -11.43 4.74 -11.50
CA SER A 3 -10.29 4.60 -10.59
C SER A 3 -9.03 5.03 -11.33
N GLN A 4 -8.82 6.34 -11.41
CA GLN A 4 -7.84 7.00 -12.28
C GLN A 4 -6.41 6.98 -11.73
N TYR A 5 -6.18 6.37 -10.57
CA TYR A 5 -4.84 5.93 -10.20
C TYR A 5 -4.62 4.54 -10.78
N ASP A 6 -3.87 4.48 -11.87
CA ASP A 6 -3.26 3.26 -12.35
C ASP A 6 -2.43 2.68 -11.20
N ALA A 7 -2.81 1.51 -10.69
CA ALA A 7 -2.02 0.82 -9.69
C ALA A 7 -0.59 0.58 -10.20
N SER A 8 -0.40 0.49 -11.52
CA SER A 8 0.90 0.53 -12.19
C SER A 8 1.65 1.85 -11.96
N SER A 9 1.00 3.01 -12.06
CA SER A 9 1.63 4.31 -11.75
C SER A 9 2.04 4.41 -10.28
N VAL A 10 1.21 3.91 -9.36
CA VAL A 10 1.55 3.83 -7.93
C VAL A 10 2.73 2.89 -7.71
N TYR A 11 2.73 1.72 -8.36
CA TYR A 11 3.83 0.77 -8.27
C TYR A 11 5.14 1.38 -8.77
N GLN A 12 5.13 2.01 -9.95
CA GLN A 12 6.30 2.72 -10.48
C GLN A 12 6.76 3.82 -9.51
N PHE A 13 5.85 4.58 -8.92
CA PHE A 13 6.20 5.57 -7.90
C PHE A 13 6.89 4.94 -6.68
N LEU A 14 6.37 3.82 -6.17
CA LEU A 14 6.98 3.07 -5.06
C LEU A 14 8.35 2.47 -5.42
N VAL A 15 8.53 2.02 -6.66
CA VAL A 15 9.82 1.50 -7.18
C VAL A 15 10.87 2.62 -7.27
N HIS A 16 10.51 3.75 -7.86
CA HIS A 16 11.47 4.83 -8.18
C HIS A 16 11.72 5.79 -7.01
N THR A 17 10.88 5.74 -5.96
CA THR A 17 11.01 6.62 -4.80
C THR A 17 11.69 5.89 -3.64
N PRO A 18 12.75 6.46 -3.03
CA PRO A 18 13.42 5.83 -1.91
C PRO A 18 12.50 5.73 -0.69
N GLU A 19 12.60 4.62 0.04
CA GLU A 19 11.74 4.33 1.21
C GLU A 19 11.72 5.46 2.26
N SER A 20 12.86 6.14 2.46
CA SER A 20 12.94 7.28 3.39
C SER A 20 12.05 8.46 2.98
N ALA A 21 11.91 8.72 1.68
CA ALA A 21 11.01 9.74 1.16
C ALA A 21 9.54 9.26 1.21
N LEU A 22 9.30 8.00 0.82
CA LEU A 22 7.98 7.37 0.92
C LEU A 22 7.42 7.42 2.35
N ARG A 23 8.24 7.09 3.35
CA ARG A 23 7.86 7.20 4.78
C ARG A 23 7.42 8.62 5.14
N LYS A 24 8.12 9.65 4.65
CA LYS A 24 7.75 11.04 4.95
C LYS A 24 6.47 11.49 4.22
N MET A 25 6.20 10.94 3.04
CA MET A 25 5.01 11.26 2.25
C MET A 25 3.77 10.54 2.74
N PHE A 26 3.89 9.24 3.03
CA PHE A 26 2.75 8.40 3.40
C PHE A 26 2.44 8.39 4.89
N ILE A 27 3.44 8.56 5.77
CA ILE A 27 3.18 8.52 7.21
C ILE A 27 2.44 9.80 7.61
N THR A 28 1.14 9.65 7.81
CA THR A 28 0.24 10.68 8.31
C THR A 28 -0.35 10.23 9.64
N PRO A 29 -1.05 11.10 10.39
CA PRO A 29 -1.72 10.68 11.64
C PRO A 29 -2.72 9.54 11.42
N GLN A 30 -3.28 9.41 10.21
CA GLN A 30 -4.23 8.37 9.84
C GLN A 30 -3.52 7.14 9.23
N PHE A 31 -2.55 7.35 8.36
CA PHE A 31 -1.75 6.28 7.75
C PHE A 31 -0.43 6.11 8.50
N THR A 32 -0.44 5.24 9.51
CA THR A 32 0.71 5.07 10.42
C THR A 32 1.88 4.29 9.79
N ALA A 33 3.03 4.28 10.47
CA ALA A 33 4.18 3.46 10.07
C ALA A 33 3.85 1.96 9.91
N VAL A 34 2.85 1.45 10.64
CA VAL A 34 2.41 0.05 10.51
C VAL A 34 1.69 -0.16 9.16
N HIS A 35 0.81 0.76 8.76
CA HIS A 35 0.18 0.71 7.43
C HIS A 35 1.23 0.80 6.32
N PHE A 36 2.22 1.68 6.48
CA PHE A 36 3.32 1.79 5.54
C PHE A 36 4.14 0.49 5.43
N GLY A 37 4.42 -0.17 6.56
CA GLY A 37 5.06 -1.50 6.57
C GLY A 37 4.23 -2.56 5.83
N MET A 38 2.90 -2.53 5.95
CA MET A 38 2.01 -3.42 5.22
C MET A 38 2.04 -3.14 3.71
N LEU A 39 2.04 -1.87 3.30
CA LEU A 39 2.15 -1.47 1.89
C LEU A 39 3.45 -2.00 1.28
N LEU A 40 4.59 -1.85 1.96
CA LEU A 40 5.87 -2.38 1.51
C LEU A 40 5.88 -3.91 1.40
N LYS A 41 5.20 -4.63 2.32
CA LYS A 41 5.06 -6.09 2.22
C LYS A 41 4.24 -6.50 1.00
N ILE A 42 3.17 -5.78 0.68
CA ILE A 42 2.33 -6.04 -0.50
C ILE A 42 3.13 -5.75 -1.77
N PHE A 43 3.79 -4.59 -1.81
CA PHE A 43 4.64 -4.16 -2.90
C PHE A 43 5.82 -5.12 -3.16
N GLY A 44 6.52 -5.55 -2.10
CA GLY A 44 7.68 -6.43 -2.20
C GLY A 44 7.36 -7.92 -2.32
N ALA A 45 6.09 -8.34 -2.27
CA ALA A 45 5.71 -9.75 -2.34
C ALA A 45 5.67 -10.31 -3.76
N GLY A 46 5.59 -9.46 -4.80
CA GLY A 46 5.37 -9.91 -6.17
C GLY A 46 5.75 -8.87 -7.21
N SER A 47 5.29 -9.12 -8.44
CA SER A 47 5.53 -8.22 -9.57
C SER A 47 4.50 -7.07 -9.56
N GLU A 48 4.68 -6.07 -10.43
CA GLU A 48 3.70 -4.99 -10.63
C GLU A 48 2.27 -5.55 -10.82
N SER A 49 2.12 -6.62 -11.59
CA SER A 49 0.81 -7.24 -11.86
C SER A 49 0.16 -7.82 -10.59
N ASP A 50 0.93 -8.43 -9.69
CA ASP A 50 0.42 -8.91 -8.39
C ASP A 50 0.00 -7.73 -7.51
N PHE A 51 0.81 -6.66 -7.47
CA PHE A 51 0.46 -5.45 -6.73
C PHE A 51 -0.84 -4.85 -7.26
N CYS A 52 -1.01 -4.75 -8.58
CA CYS A 52 -2.23 -4.26 -9.20
C CYS A 52 -3.44 -5.14 -8.84
N ASP A 53 -3.34 -6.47 -8.91
CA ASP A 53 -4.43 -7.36 -8.50
C ASP A 53 -4.80 -7.15 -7.03
N HIS A 54 -3.79 -7.07 -6.15
CA HIS A 54 -3.97 -6.81 -4.74
C HIS A 54 -4.63 -5.45 -4.47
N PHE A 55 -4.21 -4.42 -5.20
CA PHE A 55 -4.74 -3.07 -5.09
C PHE A 55 -6.21 -2.98 -5.52
N TYR A 56 -6.56 -3.54 -6.68
CA TYR A 56 -7.91 -3.46 -7.23
C TYR A 56 -8.91 -4.39 -6.55
N ASN A 57 -8.45 -5.54 -6.05
CA ASN A 57 -9.31 -6.51 -5.37
C ASN A 57 -9.21 -6.42 -3.84
N GLU A 58 -8.48 -5.43 -3.31
CA GLU A 58 -8.26 -5.25 -1.88
C GLU A 58 -7.71 -6.53 -1.21
N LYS A 59 -6.91 -7.32 -1.95
CA LYS A 59 -6.36 -8.59 -1.48
C LYS A 59 -5.01 -8.37 -0.82
N PHE A 60 -4.77 -9.09 0.25
CA PHE A 60 -3.46 -9.10 0.89
C PHE A 60 -2.59 -10.22 0.32
N THR A 61 -1.29 -9.97 0.22
CA THR A 61 -0.28 -11.00 -0.04
C THR A 61 -0.38 -12.14 0.99
N LYS A 62 0.06 -13.35 0.61
CA LYS A 62 0.16 -14.50 1.52
C LYS A 62 1.26 -14.34 2.59
N SER A 63 2.03 -13.25 2.56
CA SER A 63 3.02 -12.91 3.57
C SER A 63 2.43 -12.91 4.99
N LYS A 64 3.24 -13.32 5.96
CA LYS A 64 2.84 -13.27 7.37
C LYS A 64 2.69 -11.81 7.84
N PHE A 65 1.49 -11.48 8.29
CA PHE A 65 1.18 -10.25 8.99
C PHE A 65 1.22 -10.51 10.50
N ASN A 66 1.78 -9.57 11.24
CA ASN A 66 1.83 -9.57 12.69
C ASN A 66 0.47 -9.19 13.27
N ALA A 67 0.27 -9.41 14.58
CA ALA A 67 -1.00 -9.11 15.24
C ALA A 67 -1.50 -7.67 15.02
N GLN A 68 -0.60 -6.68 15.06
CA GLN A 68 -0.94 -5.28 14.80
C GLN A 68 -1.39 -5.03 13.36
N GLU A 69 -0.73 -5.66 12.39
CA GLU A 69 -1.07 -5.51 10.98
C GLU A 69 -2.41 -6.19 10.66
N ILE A 70 -2.69 -7.34 11.30
CA ILE A 70 -3.96 -8.07 11.14
C ILE A 70 -5.15 -7.20 11.56
N VAL A 71 -5.04 -6.51 12.69
CA VAL A 71 -6.09 -5.60 13.17
C VAL A 71 -6.30 -4.42 12.22
N LEU A 72 -5.25 -3.95 11.57
CA LEU A 72 -5.32 -2.81 10.64
C LEU A 72 -5.72 -3.19 9.21
N LYS A 73 -5.86 -4.49 8.88
CA LYS A 73 -6.27 -4.92 7.53
C LYS A 73 -7.61 -4.36 7.12
N GLU A 74 -8.56 -4.27 8.04
CA GLU A 74 -9.92 -3.77 7.75
C GLU A 74 -9.93 -2.30 7.34
N THR A 75 -8.99 -1.50 7.84
CA THR A 75 -8.86 -0.07 7.54
C THR A 75 -7.74 0.25 6.55
N PHE A 76 -6.90 -0.73 6.20
CA PHE A 76 -5.70 -0.50 5.41
C PHE A 76 -6.02 0.02 4.00
N TRP A 77 -6.86 -0.67 3.24
CA TRP A 77 -7.18 -0.28 1.86
C TRP A 77 -7.81 1.10 1.73
N PRO A 78 -8.87 1.46 2.49
CA PRO A 78 -9.45 2.80 2.40
C PRO A 78 -8.46 3.90 2.79
N LEU A 79 -7.60 3.66 3.79
CA LEU A 79 -6.56 4.61 4.17
C LEU A 79 -5.43 4.69 3.14
N CYS A 80 -5.05 3.57 2.53
CA CYS A 80 -4.05 3.50 1.47
C CYS A 80 -4.51 4.26 0.22
N VAL A 81 -5.74 4.02 -0.24
CA VAL A 81 -6.35 4.74 -1.36
C VAL A 81 -6.48 6.22 -1.05
N THR A 82 -6.84 6.58 0.19
CA THR A 82 -6.90 7.99 0.61
C THR A 82 -5.51 8.64 0.61
N ALA A 83 -4.49 7.95 1.14
CA ALA A 83 -3.11 8.45 1.18
C ALA A 83 -2.49 8.58 -0.23
N LEU A 84 -2.90 7.73 -1.18
CA LEU A 84 -2.48 7.79 -2.58
C LEU A 84 -3.24 8.83 -3.41
N ASN A 85 -4.43 9.24 -2.97
CA ASN A 85 -5.23 10.29 -3.60
C ASN A 85 -4.93 11.70 -3.08
N GLN A 86 -3.97 11.86 -2.15
CA GLN A 86 -3.51 13.18 -1.69
C GLN A 86 -2.65 13.88 -2.73
#